data_AF-V4CG89-F1
#
_entry.id   AF-V4CG89-F1
#
_cell.length_a   1.000
_cell.length_b   1.000
_cell.length_c   1.000
_cell.angle_alpha   90.00
_cell.angle_beta   90.00
_cell.angle_gamma   90.00
#
_symmetry.space_group_name_H-M   'P 1'
#
loop_
_entity.id
_entity.type
_entity.pdbx_description
1 polymer ?
#
loop_
_entity_poly.entity_id
_entity_poly.type
_entity_poly.pdbx_seq_one_letter_code
_entity_poly.pdbx_strand_id
1 'polypeptide(L)'
;IKKLAVLTKEEKKEFETKLAENYLFKGVKIQECPRCQSYCERKDSKSVRVICPICTRQKEELYEFCWFCLKTWLTNTTHDCGNHGCSGEDPRIRLLRNAPKKSIVEVPNCPSVRSCPKCGLLIEHIKACKQMVCLCGQKFCFICLKKADASGKYTCGAYNFKCQIAAIQTKLA
;
A
#
# COMPACT_ATOMS: atom_id res chain seq x y z
N ILE A 1 10.63 9.85 -9.77
CA ILE A 1 9.79 10.86 -9.10
C ILE A 1 10.71 11.94 -8.54
N LYS A 2 11.33 12.76 -9.38
CA LYS A 2 12.27 13.82 -8.97
C LYS A 2 12.07 15.16 -9.72
N LYS A 3 11.10 15.25 -10.64
CA LYS A 3 11.08 16.32 -11.66
C LYS A 3 9.96 17.36 -11.53
N LEU A 4 9.04 17.27 -10.56
CA LEU A 4 7.86 18.16 -10.50
C LEU A 4 7.41 18.61 -9.10
N ALA A 5 8.20 18.38 -8.04
CA ALA A 5 7.85 18.86 -6.70
C ALA A 5 8.95 19.79 -6.21
N VAL A 6 8.61 21.06 -5.93
CA VAL A 6 9.50 22.04 -5.28
C VAL A 6 9.51 21.72 -3.78
N LEU A 7 10.05 20.54 -3.44
CA LEU A 7 10.24 20.16 -2.05
C LEU A 7 11.47 20.87 -1.50
N THR A 8 11.35 21.38 -0.28
CA THR A 8 12.48 21.79 0.54
C THR A 8 13.44 20.61 0.74
N LYS A 9 14.68 20.88 1.19
CA LYS A 9 15.67 19.83 1.44
C LYS A 9 15.17 18.88 2.53
N GLU A 10 14.48 19.43 3.51
CA GLU A 10 13.89 18.76 4.66
C GLU A 10 12.76 17.83 4.21
N GLU A 11 11.80 18.33 3.43
CA GLU A 11 10.70 17.51 2.87
C GLU A 11 11.23 16.40 1.96
N LYS A 12 12.27 16.68 1.17
CA LYS A 12 12.89 15.67 0.31
C LYS A 12 13.55 14.57 1.15
N LYS A 13 14.27 14.94 2.21
CA LYS A 13 14.88 13.98 3.15
C LYS A 13 13.81 13.15 3.83
N GLU A 14 12.76 13.77 4.34
CA GLU A 14 11.64 13.08 4.97
C GLU A 14 10.95 12.11 3.98
N PHE A 15 10.74 12.53 2.73
CA PHE A 15 10.17 11.69 1.70
C PHE A 15 11.04 10.48 1.38
N GLU A 16 12.36 10.67 1.25
CA GLU A 16 13.31 9.60 1.00
C GLU A 16 13.38 8.61 2.18
N THR A 17 13.39 9.11 3.43
CA THR A 17 13.33 8.28 4.64
C THR A 17 12.05 7.45 4.69
N LYS A 18 10.88 8.09 4.55
CA LYS A 18 9.58 7.40 4.55
C LYS A 18 9.47 6.39 3.41
N LEU A 19 10.09 6.64 2.26
CA LEU A 19 10.14 5.68 1.17
C LEU A 19 10.97 4.44 1.54
N ALA A 20 12.11 4.63 2.19
CA ALA A 20 12.95 3.54 2.68
C ALA A 20 12.24 2.72 3.77
N GLU A 21 11.59 3.37 4.73
CA GLU A 21 10.77 2.72 5.75
C GLU A 21 9.63 1.92 5.11
N ASN A 22 8.89 2.50 4.16
CA ASN A 22 7.84 1.79 3.41
C ASN A 22 8.35 0.56 2.66
N TYR A 23 9.61 0.59 2.20
CA TYR A 23 10.24 -0.58 1.61
C TYR A 23 10.53 -1.67 2.66
N LEU A 24 11.06 -1.29 3.83
CA LEU A 24 11.31 -2.19 4.95
C LEU A 24 10.02 -2.80 5.51
N PHE A 25 8.97 -1.99 5.73
CA PHE A 25 7.66 -2.44 6.20
C PHE A 25 7.03 -3.49 5.29
N LYS A 26 7.25 -3.40 3.98
CA LYS A 26 6.77 -4.41 3.01
C LYS A 26 7.56 -5.70 3.04
N GLY A 27 8.86 -5.64 3.34
CA GLY A 27 9.76 -6.80 3.32
C GLY A 27 9.77 -7.61 4.61
N VAL A 28 9.65 -6.94 5.78
CA VAL A 28 10.06 -7.54 7.07
C VAL A 28 8.90 -7.86 8.01
N LYS A 29 7.64 -7.62 7.62
CA LYS A 29 6.47 -7.82 8.51
C LYS A 29 6.66 -7.14 9.90
N ILE A 30 7.24 -5.95 9.87
CA ILE A 30 7.34 -5.04 11.01
C ILE A 30 6.29 -3.93 10.94
N GLN A 31 5.88 -3.44 12.09
CA GLN A 31 5.04 -2.26 12.24
C GLN A 31 5.54 -1.39 13.39
N GLU A 32 5.40 -0.09 13.25
CA GLU A 32 5.79 0.85 14.31
C GLU A 32 4.77 0.82 15.46
N CYS A 33 5.29 0.70 16.68
CA CYS A 33 4.48 0.74 17.88
C CYS A 33 3.90 2.15 18.10
N PRO A 34 2.56 2.32 18.17
CA PRO A 34 1.94 3.63 18.29
C PRO A 34 2.18 4.31 19.65
N ARG A 35 2.74 3.58 20.63
CA ARG A 35 3.06 4.09 21.97
C ARG A 35 4.51 4.55 22.11
N CYS A 36 5.48 3.80 21.57
CA CYS A 36 6.91 4.05 21.81
C CYS A 36 7.78 4.14 20.55
N GLN A 37 7.17 4.08 19.36
CA GLN A 37 7.83 4.23 18.05
C GLN A 37 8.87 3.14 17.71
N SER A 38 9.03 2.12 18.57
CA SER A 38 9.85 0.96 18.24
C SER A 38 9.18 0.09 17.18
N TYR A 39 9.98 -0.56 16.33
CA TYR A 39 9.46 -1.56 15.39
C TYR A 39 9.14 -2.88 16.08
N CYS A 40 7.96 -3.42 15.80
CA CYS A 40 7.46 -4.68 16.32
C CYS A 40 7.11 -5.62 15.17
N GLU A 41 7.46 -6.89 15.31
CA GLU A 41 7.10 -7.93 14.35
C GLU A 41 5.74 -8.55 14.68
N ARG A 42 4.99 -8.94 13.65
CA ARG A 42 3.83 -9.82 13.81
C ARG A 42 4.29 -11.26 13.99
N LYS A 43 3.65 -11.97 14.92
CA LYS A 43 3.85 -13.43 15.12
C LYS A 43 3.61 -14.22 13.83
N ASP A 44 2.55 -13.87 13.10
CA ASP A 44 2.25 -14.45 11.79
C ASP A 44 1.49 -13.44 10.91
N SER A 45 1.47 -13.66 9.59
CA SER A 45 0.86 -12.72 8.63
C SER A 45 -0.67 -12.64 8.69
N LYS A 46 -1.33 -13.58 9.37
CA LYS A 46 -2.79 -13.62 9.53
C LYS A 46 -3.22 -12.91 10.82
N SER A 47 -2.39 -12.93 11.87
CA SER A 47 -2.64 -12.23 13.12
C SER A 47 -2.56 -10.73 12.90
N VAL A 48 -3.66 -10.02 13.15
CA VAL A 48 -3.73 -8.55 13.13
C VAL A 48 -3.35 -7.90 14.46
N ARG A 49 -3.17 -8.72 15.50
CA ARG A 49 -2.72 -8.34 16.83
C ARG A 49 -1.20 -8.38 16.91
N VAL A 50 -0.60 -7.31 17.42
CA VAL A 50 0.86 -7.13 17.59
C VAL A 50 1.16 -6.86 19.03
N ILE A 51 2.19 -7.50 19.56
CA ILE A 51 2.69 -7.26 20.93
C ILE A 51 3.93 -6.38 20.81
N CYS A 52 4.00 -5.30 21.60
CA CYS A 52 5.23 -4.52 21.73
C CYS A 52 6.04 -5.04 22.93
N PRO A 53 7.18 -5.73 22.72
CA PRO A 53 7.98 -6.26 23.83
C PRO A 53 8.57 -5.15 24.71
N ILE A 54 8.87 -3.97 24.14
CA ILE A 54 9.44 -2.83 24.88
C ILE A 54 8.42 -2.23 25.84
N CYS A 55 7.24 -1.88 25.34
CA CYS A 55 6.15 -1.35 26.18
C CYS A 55 5.75 -2.34 27.27
N THR A 56 5.67 -3.63 26.92
CA THR A 56 5.30 -4.69 27.87
C THR A 56 6.30 -4.80 29.00
N ARG A 57 7.60 -4.72 28.69
CA ARG A 57 8.65 -4.76 29.71
C ARG A 57 8.71 -3.49 30.56
N GLN A 58 8.57 -2.31 29.95
CA GLN A 58 8.72 -1.04 30.66
C GLN A 58 7.60 -0.76 31.67
N LYS A 59 6.39 -1.25 31.41
CA LYS A 59 5.23 -1.04 32.27
C LYS A 59 4.80 -2.27 33.05
N GLU A 60 5.51 -3.39 32.87
CA GLU A 60 5.13 -4.71 33.43
C GLU A 60 3.68 -5.09 33.10
N GLU A 61 3.18 -4.62 31.96
CA GLU A 61 1.78 -4.74 31.52
C GLU A 61 1.76 -5.05 30.03
N LEU A 62 1.07 -6.12 29.63
CA LEU A 62 0.96 -6.53 28.24
C LEU A 62 0.42 -5.39 27.36
N TYR A 63 1.23 -4.91 26.41
CA TYR A 63 0.81 -3.93 25.43
C TYR A 63 0.62 -4.55 24.05
N GLU A 64 -0.64 -4.55 23.61
CA GLU A 64 -1.06 -5.04 22.30
C GLU A 64 -1.70 -3.92 21.47
N PHE A 65 -1.49 -3.97 20.16
CA PHE A 65 -2.11 -3.05 19.22
C PHE A 65 -2.54 -3.76 17.93
N CYS A 66 -3.54 -3.17 17.27
CA CYS A 66 -3.99 -3.60 15.97
C CYS A 66 -3.05 -3.06 14.90
N TRP A 67 -2.58 -3.92 14.01
CA TRP A 67 -1.65 -3.47 12.97
C TRP A 67 -2.28 -2.67 11.85
N PHE A 68 -3.59 -2.79 11.60
CA PHE A 68 -4.22 -2.00 10.55
C PHE A 68 -4.59 -0.60 11.04
N CYS A 69 -5.22 -0.48 12.20
CA CYS A 69 -5.62 0.84 12.71
C CYS A 69 -4.59 1.50 13.63
N LEU A 70 -3.53 0.79 14.03
CA LEU A 70 -2.46 1.28 14.92
C LEU A 70 -2.98 1.84 16.24
N LYS A 71 -4.04 1.23 16.77
CA LYS A 71 -4.61 1.56 18.08
C LYS A 71 -4.47 0.38 19.03
N THR A 72 -4.49 0.67 20.32
CA THR A 72 -4.47 -0.34 21.39
C THR A 72 -5.55 -1.39 21.15
N TRP A 73 -5.23 -2.65 21.43
CA TRP A 73 -6.17 -3.76 21.34
C TRP A 73 -7.18 -3.70 22.49
N LEU A 74 -8.49 -3.71 22.21
CA LEU A 74 -9.53 -3.46 23.22
C LEU A 74 -10.37 -4.70 23.58
N THR A 75 -10.14 -5.84 22.94
CA THR A 75 -10.96 -7.04 23.14
C THR A 75 -10.10 -8.25 23.52
N ASN A 76 -10.75 -9.31 24.02
CA ASN A 76 -10.06 -10.57 24.29
C ASN A 76 -9.96 -11.49 23.06
N THR A 77 -10.39 -11.03 21.87
CA THR A 77 -10.32 -11.84 20.65
C THR A 77 -8.93 -11.79 20.01
N THR A 78 -8.71 -12.63 19.01
CA THR A 78 -7.47 -12.67 18.20
C THR A 78 -7.59 -11.97 16.85
N HIS A 79 -8.81 -11.64 16.42
CA HIS A 79 -9.09 -11.15 15.05
C HIS A 79 -9.80 -9.79 15.00
N ASP A 80 -10.44 -9.38 16.10
CA ASP A 80 -11.13 -8.08 16.18
C ASP A 80 -10.54 -7.25 17.31
N CYS A 81 -9.97 -6.10 16.96
CA CYS A 81 -9.38 -5.20 17.94
C CYS A 81 -10.39 -4.35 18.73
N GLY A 82 -11.67 -4.35 18.36
CA GLY A 82 -12.74 -3.57 19.02
C GLY A 82 -12.68 -2.06 18.82
N ASN A 83 -11.72 -1.55 18.05
CA ASN A 83 -11.60 -0.13 17.79
C ASN A 83 -12.67 0.35 16.80
N HIS A 84 -13.39 1.41 17.18
CA HIS A 84 -14.32 2.07 16.27
C HIS A 84 -13.63 2.52 14.97
N GLY A 85 -14.24 2.18 13.84
CA GLY A 85 -13.74 2.50 12.49
C GLY A 85 -12.62 1.57 11.98
N CYS A 86 -12.18 0.59 12.76
CA CYS A 86 -11.29 -0.46 12.25
C CYS A 86 -12.08 -1.44 11.39
N SER A 87 -11.67 -1.59 10.14
CA SER A 87 -12.29 -2.50 9.18
C SER A 87 -11.71 -3.92 9.21
N GLY A 88 -10.73 -4.18 10.09
CA GLY A 88 -10.02 -5.48 10.13
C GLY A 88 -9.21 -5.79 8.88
N GLU A 89 -9.03 -4.83 7.98
CA GLU A 89 -8.35 -4.99 6.70
C GLU A 89 -7.34 -3.87 6.48
N ASP A 90 -6.39 -4.14 5.58
CA ASP A 90 -5.37 -3.16 5.19
C ASP A 90 -6.02 -1.90 4.60
N PRO A 91 -5.75 -0.70 5.15
CA PRO A 91 -6.31 0.55 4.64
C PRO A 91 -6.05 0.78 3.14
N ARG A 92 -4.96 0.21 2.59
CA ARG A 92 -4.63 0.30 1.17
C ARG A 92 -5.64 -0.45 0.29
N ILE A 93 -6.21 -1.56 0.78
CA ILE A 93 -7.26 -2.29 0.08
C ILE A 93 -8.56 -1.47 0.04
N ARG A 94 -8.86 -0.73 1.12
CA ARG A 94 -10.00 0.20 1.14
C ARG A 94 -9.84 1.34 0.14
N LEU A 95 -8.65 1.91 0.05
CA LEU A 95 -8.34 2.95 -0.95
C LEU A 95 -8.52 2.44 -2.37
N LEU A 96 -8.11 1.20 -2.67
CA LEU A 96 -8.32 0.56 -3.97
C LEU A 96 -9.80 0.32 -4.26
N ARG A 97 -10.57 -0.14 -3.27
CA ARG A 97 -12.02 -0.41 -3.40
C ARG A 97 -12.83 0.86 -3.65
N ASN A 98 -12.50 1.92 -2.93
CA ASN A 98 -13.26 3.17 -2.94
C ASN A 98 -12.69 4.22 -3.90
N ALA A 99 -11.69 3.85 -4.72
CA ALA A 99 -11.06 4.76 -5.66
C ALA A 99 -12.10 5.36 -6.62
N PRO A 100 -12.15 6.70 -6.78
CA PRO A 100 -13.00 7.34 -7.78
C PRO A 100 -12.77 6.75 -9.16
N LYS A 101 -13.82 6.66 -9.97
CA LYS A 101 -13.72 6.15 -11.34
C LYS A 101 -13.58 7.31 -12.33
N LYS A 102 -12.82 7.11 -13.40
CA LYS A 102 -12.62 8.10 -14.46
C LYS A 102 -12.33 7.47 -15.82
N SER A 103 -12.31 8.29 -16.85
CA SER A 103 -11.95 7.84 -18.20
C SER A 103 -10.43 7.87 -18.39
N ILE A 104 -9.87 6.81 -18.97
CA ILE A 104 -8.45 6.70 -19.34
C ILE A 104 -8.40 6.15 -20.76
N VAL A 105 -7.79 6.89 -21.71
CA VAL A 105 -7.72 6.49 -23.13
C VAL A 105 -9.11 6.13 -23.66
N GLU A 106 -10.09 7.01 -23.42
CA GLU A 106 -11.51 6.82 -23.77
C GLU A 106 -12.19 5.56 -23.20
N VAL A 107 -11.54 4.84 -22.28
CA VAL A 107 -12.16 3.73 -21.53
C VAL A 107 -12.81 4.33 -20.28
N PRO A 108 -14.16 4.34 -20.16
CA PRO A 108 -14.84 4.88 -19.00
C PRO A 108 -14.64 4.00 -17.76
N ASN A 109 -15.02 4.49 -16.58
CA ASN A 109 -15.12 3.69 -15.36
C ASN A 109 -13.80 3.03 -14.86
N CYS A 110 -12.63 3.52 -15.27
CA CYS A 110 -11.36 3.04 -14.74
C CYS A 110 -11.15 3.54 -13.31
N PRO A 111 -10.75 2.69 -12.35
CA PRO A 111 -10.32 3.16 -11.03
C PRO A 111 -9.19 4.18 -11.15
N SER A 112 -9.25 5.29 -10.43
CA SER A 112 -8.21 6.33 -10.40
C SER A 112 -6.97 5.90 -9.64
N VAL A 113 -7.08 4.93 -8.73
CA VAL A 113 -5.98 4.38 -7.94
C VAL A 113 -5.90 2.87 -8.16
N ARG A 114 -4.68 2.36 -8.38
CA ARG A 114 -4.36 0.93 -8.45
C ARG A 114 -3.07 0.62 -7.74
N SER A 115 -2.78 -0.65 -7.47
CA SER A 115 -1.50 -1.07 -6.91
C SER A 115 -0.61 -1.74 -7.96
N CYS A 116 0.70 -1.54 -7.84
CA CYS A 116 1.67 -2.22 -8.69
C CYS A 116 1.54 -3.74 -8.54
N PRO A 117 1.40 -4.51 -9.64
CA PRO A 117 1.20 -5.96 -9.58
C PRO A 117 2.46 -6.76 -9.20
N LYS A 118 3.56 -6.08 -8.87
CA LYS A 118 4.82 -6.70 -8.39
C LYS A 118 5.09 -6.41 -6.92
N CYS A 119 4.90 -5.16 -6.48
CA CYS A 119 5.31 -4.73 -5.13
C CYS A 119 4.19 -4.10 -4.29
N GLY A 120 2.96 -4.08 -4.81
CA GLY A 120 1.79 -3.54 -4.10
C GLY A 120 1.86 -2.03 -3.80
N LEU A 121 2.76 -1.27 -4.43
CA LEU A 121 2.79 0.19 -4.28
C LEU A 121 1.51 0.79 -4.87
N LEU A 122 0.79 1.61 -4.09
CA LEU A 122 -0.37 2.36 -4.59
C LEU A 122 0.08 3.44 -5.57
N ILE A 123 -0.65 3.56 -6.67
CA ILE A 123 -0.37 4.47 -7.77
C ILE A 123 -1.70 5.12 -8.15
N GLU A 124 -1.76 6.43 -8.00
CA GLU A 124 -2.83 7.26 -8.55
C GLU A 124 -2.50 7.60 -10.00
N HIS A 125 -3.45 7.37 -10.90
CA HIS A 125 -3.33 7.79 -12.29
C HIS A 125 -3.83 9.21 -12.42
N ILE A 126 -2.95 10.13 -12.83
CA ILE A 126 -3.29 11.54 -13.05
C ILE A 126 -3.85 11.75 -14.47
N LYS A 127 -3.09 11.47 -15.53
CA LYS A 127 -3.53 11.74 -16.92
C LYS A 127 -2.85 10.88 -17.99
N ALA A 128 -3.45 10.92 -19.18
CA ALA A 128 -2.95 10.47 -20.49
C ALA A 128 -2.69 8.97 -20.68
N CYS A 129 -1.66 8.42 -20.06
CA CYS A 129 -1.07 7.16 -20.50
C CYS A 129 -1.47 5.98 -19.61
N LYS A 130 -1.95 4.89 -20.23
CA LYS A 130 -2.18 3.63 -19.52
C LYS A 130 -0.89 2.86 -19.20
N GLN A 131 0.25 3.16 -19.82
CA GLN A 131 1.50 2.43 -19.64
C GLN A 131 2.29 3.01 -18.47
N MET A 132 2.47 2.23 -17.41
CA MET A 132 3.10 2.67 -16.17
C MET A 132 4.46 2.01 -15.96
N VAL A 133 5.35 2.72 -15.27
CA VAL A 133 6.59 2.21 -14.71
C VAL A 133 6.58 2.49 -13.21
N CYS A 134 6.51 1.43 -12.40
CA CYS A 134 6.58 1.55 -10.95
C CYS A 134 8.01 1.88 -10.49
N LEU A 135 8.16 2.47 -9.30
CA LEU A 135 9.46 2.67 -8.65
C LEU A 135 10.26 1.38 -8.47
N CYS A 136 9.60 0.23 -8.34
CA CYS A 136 10.29 -1.08 -8.29
C CYS A 136 10.76 -1.60 -9.66
N GLY A 137 10.68 -0.77 -10.71
CA GLY A 137 11.03 -1.11 -12.09
C GLY A 137 9.96 -1.85 -12.87
N GLN A 138 8.86 -2.29 -12.23
CA GLN A 138 7.80 -3.03 -12.93
C GLN A 138 7.09 -2.14 -13.96
N LYS A 139 7.13 -2.55 -15.22
CA LYS A 139 6.31 -2.00 -16.31
C LYS A 139 4.97 -2.75 -16.40
N PHE A 140 3.85 -2.04 -16.40
CA PHE A 140 2.52 -2.66 -16.50
C PHE A 140 1.46 -1.67 -17.03
N CYS A 141 0.35 -2.18 -17.56
CA CYS A 141 -0.78 -1.36 -17.97
C CYS A 141 -1.68 -1.02 -16.78
N PHE A 142 -1.98 0.26 -16.55
CA PHE A 142 -2.86 0.73 -15.50
C PHE A 142 -4.30 0.26 -15.68
N ILE A 143 -4.81 0.16 -16.91
CA ILE A 143 -6.21 -0.24 -17.13
C ILE A 143 -6.40 -1.73 -16.85
N CYS A 144 -5.58 -2.58 -17.47
CA CYS A 144 -5.76 -4.04 -17.47
C CYS A 144 -4.79 -4.80 -16.56
N LEU A 145 -3.89 -4.12 -15.86
CA LEU A 145 -2.88 -4.68 -14.94
C LEU A 145 -1.90 -5.70 -15.54
N LYS A 146 -1.95 -5.98 -16.84
CA LYS A 146 -0.99 -6.85 -17.53
C LYS A 146 0.42 -6.28 -17.41
N LYS A 147 1.36 -7.10 -16.93
CA LYS A 147 2.78 -6.80 -16.88
C LYS A 147 3.35 -6.77 -18.30
N ALA A 148 4.37 -5.93 -18.51
CA ALA A 148 5.20 -6.06 -19.69
C ALA A 148 5.90 -7.43 -19.71
N ASP A 149 6.22 -7.93 -20.89
CA ASP A 149 6.96 -9.18 -21.05
C ASP A 149 8.44 -9.05 -20.61
N ALA A 150 9.19 -10.13 -20.75
CA ALA A 150 10.61 -10.18 -20.38
C ALA A 150 11.48 -9.16 -21.14
N SER A 151 11.08 -8.76 -22.35
CA SER A 151 11.76 -7.71 -23.14
C SER A 151 11.37 -6.29 -22.70
N GLY A 152 10.42 -6.17 -21.76
CA GLY A 152 9.91 -4.88 -21.29
C GLY A 152 8.87 -4.26 -22.23
N LYS A 153 8.31 -5.03 -23.17
CA LYS A 153 7.28 -4.60 -24.12
C LYS A 153 5.88 -4.81 -23.51
N TYR A 154 5.00 -3.82 -23.70
CA TYR A 154 3.61 -3.91 -23.27
C TYR A 154 2.82 -4.84 -24.18
N THR A 155 2.14 -5.82 -23.59
CA THR A 155 1.44 -6.91 -24.31
C THR A 155 -0.01 -6.58 -24.66
N CYS A 156 -0.53 -5.42 -24.24
CA CYS A 156 -1.92 -4.99 -24.46
C CYS A 156 -2.04 -3.83 -25.46
N GLY A 157 -1.16 -3.80 -26.46
CA GLY A 157 -1.08 -2.76 -27.48
C GLY A 157 -0.39 -1.46 -27.03
N ALA A 158 -0.41 -0.48 -27.94
CA ALA A 158 0.23 0.83 -27.74
C ALA A 158 -0.44 1.65 -26.62
N TYR A 159 0.19 2.76 -26.23
CA TYR A 159 -0.23 3.59 -25.08
C TYR A 159 -1.64 4.20 -25.22
N ASN A 160 -2.11 4.39 -26.45
CA ASN A 160 -3.41 4.97 -26.81
C ASN A 160 -4.48 3.92 -27.19
N PHE A 161 -4.19 2.61 -27.05
CA PHE A 161 -5.18 1.57 -27.35
C PHE A 161 -6.13 1.36 -26.17
N LYS A 162 -7.41 1.14 -26.45
CA LYS A 162 -8.40 0.74 -25.43
C LYS A 162 -8.03 -0.60 -24.81
N CYS A 163 -8.42 -0.82 -23.56
CA CYS A 163 -8.15 -2.04 -22.81
C CYS A 163 -9.36 -2.44 -21.99
N GLN A 164 -9.54 -3.74 -21.78
CA GLN A 164 -10.49 -4.24 -20.79
C GLN A 164 -10.01 -3.88 -19.38
N ILE A 165 -10.91 -3.34 -18.58
CA ILE A 165 -10.60 -2.90 -17.21
C ILE A 165 -10.40 -4.13 -16.34
N ALA A 166 -9.25 -4.25 -15.69
CA ALA A 166 -9.02 -5.32 -14.73
C ALA A 166 -9.88 -5.14 -13.48
N ALA A 167 -10.21 -6.24 -12.82
CA ALA A 167 -10.86 -6.21 -11.51
C ALA A 167 -10.10 -5.31 -10.51
N ILE A 168 -10.83 -4.78 -9.54
CA ILE A 168 -10.23 -4.04 -8.42
C ILE A 168 -9.41 -5.02 -7.58
N GLN A 169 -8.20 -4.61 -7.21
CA GLN A 169 -7.27 -5.44 -6.46
C GLN A 169 -7.74 -5.57 -5.00
N THR A 170 -8.00 -6.80 -4.57
CA THR A 170 -8.44 -7.14 -3.20
C THR A 170 -7.31 -7.63 -2.30
N LYS A 171 -6.11 -7.80 -2.88
CA LYS A 171 -4.87 -8.17 -2.20
C LYS A 171 -3.73 -7.35 -2.78
N LEU A 172 -2.71 -7.10 -1.97
CA LEU A 172 -1.45 -6.52 -2.43
C LEU A 172 -0.50 -7.65 -2.86
N ALA A 173 0.36 -7.34 -3.83
CA ALA A 173 1.38 -8.24 -4.33
C ALA A 173 2.49 -8.49 -3.29
#